data_AF-G0EPZ3-F1
#
_entry.id   AF-G0EPZ3-F1
#
_cell.length_a   1.000
_cell.length_b   1.000
_cell.length_c   1.000
_cell.angle_alpha   90.00
_cell.angle_beta   90.00
_cell.angle_gamma   90.00
#
_symmetry.space_group_name_H-M   'P 1'
#
loop_
_entity.id
_entity.type
_entity.pdbx_description
1 polymer ?
#
loop_
_entity_poly.entity_id
_entity_poly.type
_entity_poly.pdbx_seq_one_letter_code
_entity_poly.pdbx_strand_id
1 'polypeptide(L)'
;MKKIFIFNIIAIFLFISCNEELITIVDEYNSPYAVYAIPGDNKVSISFWSGVIASDFAGFNIYAGTSPNFTQPDNAIKNSSGAYPTITGSNHTRTNFVREIPNYTFNNGTLYYVAVTAYGTNDLVDNKYIETTINATYPVIPRPEGTGNDAPALSANGNNVGNIDAAGGKVTPSSGWKVQYFGYQTNFNAVVIVTNNTDDAFDSEAVYSVNGLYIFKSGNQLAKIWIKSATSYQWAYQANASQWWGI
;
A
#
# COMPACT_ATOMS: atom_id res chain seq x y z
N MET A 1 -25.58 -64.27 43.79
CA MET A 1 -24.50 -63.42 43.27
C MET A 1 -24.76 -63.15 41.79
N LYS A 2 -25.12 -61.92 41.41
CA LYS A 2 -25.16 -61.38 40.03
C LYS A 2 -25.68 -59.93 40.11
N LYS A 3 -24.87 -59.04 40.69
CA LYS A 3 -25.08 -57.58 40.71
C LYS A 3 -23.79 -56.88 40.30
N ILE A 4 -23.19 -57.30 39.19
CA ILE A 4 -22.03 -56.61 38.60
C ILE A 4 -22.12 -56.92 37.12
N PHE A 5 -22.80 -56.10 36.31
CA PHE A 5 -22.58 -56.08 34.85
C PHE A 5 -23.28 -54.92 34.10
N ILE A 6 -23.86 -53.93 34.79
CA ILE A 6 -24.53 -52.77 34.13
C ILE A 6 -23.81 -51.43 34.40
N PHE A 7 -22.73 -51.41 35.19
CA PHE A 7 -22.00 -50.18 35.50
C PHE A 7 -20.68 -49.99 34.72
N ASN A 8 -20.18 -51.02 34.03
CA ASN A 8 -18.92 -50.93 33.28
C ASN A 8 -19.08 -50.42 31.84
N ILE A 9 -20.29 -50.42 31.27
CA ILE A 9 -20.50 -49.94 29.89
C ILE A 9 -20.62 -48.40 29.85
N ILE A 10 -21.07 -47.75 30.94
CA ILE A 10 -21.14 -46.28 31.01
C ILE A 10 -19.75 -45.66 31.19
N ALA A 11 -18.83 -46.35 31.89
CA ALA A 11 -17.45 -45.90 32.05
C ALA A 11 -16.66 -45.95 30.73
N ILE A 12 -16.93 -46.94 29.86
CA ILE A 12 -16.26 -47.05 28.55
C ILE A 12 -16.65 -45.88 27.63
N PHE A 13 -17.87 -45.35 27.73
CA PHE A 13 -18.27 -44.14 26.98
C PHE A 13 -17.69 -42.83 27.54
N LEU A 14 -17.28 -42.80 28.82
CA LEU A 14 -16.63 -41.62 29.42
C LEU A 14 -15.12 -41.54 29.11
N PHE A 15 -14.49 -42.63 28.64
CA PHE A 15 -13.08 -42.64 28.22
C PHE A 15 -12.89 -42.56 26.69
N ILE A 16 -13.97 -42.54 25.90
CA ILE A 16 -13.91 -42.28 24.46
C ILE A 16 -14.11 -40.78 24.15
N SER A 17 -14.41 -39.94 25.15
CA SER A 17 -14.55 -38.49 24.96
C SER A 17 -13.21 -37.73 24.95
N CYS A 18 -12.09 -38.38 24.63
CA CYS A 18 -10.98 -37.69 23.96
C CYS A 18 -11.28 -37.62 22.45
N ASN A 19 -12.48 -37.12 22.12
CA ASN A 19 -12.59 -36.29 20.94
C ASN A 19 -11.86 -34.99 21.30
N GLU A 20 -10.54 -35.00 21.18
CA GLU A 20 -9.96 -33.84 20.52
C GLU A 20 -10.54 -33.93 19.11
N GLU A 21 -11.70 -33.29 18.93
CA GLU A 21 -12.06 -32.81 17.62
C GLU A 21 -10.85 -31.96 17.24
N LEU A 22 -9.93 -32.57 16.49
CA LEU A 22 -8.94 -31.86 15.73
C LEU A 22 -9.78 -31.10 14.71
N ILE A 23 -10.43 -30.02 15.18
CA ILE A 23 -10.91 -28.95 14.35
C ILE A 23 -9.61 -28.50 13.72
N THR A 24 -9.35 -29.07 12.54
CA THR A 24 -8.45 -28.47 11.59
C THR A 24 -9.20 -27.21 11.22
N ILE A 25 -9.12 -26.19 12.08
CA ILE A 25 -9.25 -24.83 11.62
C ILE A 25 -8.16 -24.81 10.57
N VAL A 26 -8.58 -24.84 9.31
CA VAL A 26 -7.69 -24.46 8.25
C VAL A 26 -7.33 -23.04 8.64
N ASP A 27 -6.23 -22.88 9.39
CA ASP A 27 -5.58 -21.59 9.65
C ASP A 27 -5.10 -21.14 8.28
N GLU A 28 -6.07 -20.67 7.49
CA GLU A 28 -5.83 -19.99 6.25
C GLU A 28 -5.35 -18.61 6.68
N TYR A 29 -4.05 -18.55 6.98
CA TYR A 29 -3.29 -17.33 6.94
C TYR A 29 -3.40 -16.79 5.52
N ASN A 30 -4.48 -16.06 5.25
CA ASN A 30 -4.65 -15.42 3.96
C ASN A 30 -3.56 -14.37 3.84
N SER A 31 -2.54 -14.73 3.05
CA SER A 31 -1.45 -13.86 2.69
C SER A 31 -2.05 -12.53 2.20
N PRO A 32 -1.46 -11.39 2.58
CA PRO A 32 -1.85 -10.12 2.01
C PRO A 32 -1.95 -10.21 0.49
N TYR A 33 -3.06 -9.74 -0.08
CA TYR A 33 -3.28 -9.72 -1.52
C TYR A 33 -3.70 -8.33 -1.97
N ALA A 34 -3.57 -8.07 -3.27
CA ALA A 34 -3.76 -6.74 -3.85
C ALA A 34 -2.95 -5.68 -3.07
N VAL A 35 -1.65 -5.96 -2.88
CA VAL A 35 -0.72 -5.09 -2.20
C VAL A 35 -0.26 -4.00 -3.16
N TYR A 36 -0.28 -2.75 -2.70
CA TYR A 36 0.17 -1.57 -3.42
C TYR A 36 1.10 -0.75 -2.54
N ALA A 37 2.25 -0.36 -3.08
CA ALA A 37 3.11 0.65 -2.48
C ALA A 37 2.70 2.04 -3.00
N ILE A 38 2.46 2.96 -2.07
CA ILE A 38 1.97 4.31 -2.33
C ILE A 38 3.11 5.27 -1.98
N PRO A 39 3.68 5.98 -2.97
CA PRO A 39 4.73 6.95 -2.71
C PRO A 39 4.17 8.19 -1.99
N GLY A 40 5.02 8.86 -1.22
CA GLY A 40 4.78 10.21 -0.71
C GLY A 40 6.10 10.95 -0.54
N ASP A 41 6.03 12.14 0.06
CA ASP A 41 7.22 12.96 0.34
C ASP A 41 8.05 12.38 1.49
N ASN A 42 9.23 11.85 1.16
CA ASN A 42 10.14 11.16 2.07
C ASN A 42 9.47 10.04 2.88
N LYS A 43 8.47 9.38 2.29
CA LYS A 43 7.70 8.32 2.93
C LYS A 43 7.07 7.36 1.91
N VAL A 44 6.68 6.19 2.40
CA VAL A 44 5.91 5.20 1.66
C VAL A 44 4.79 4.69 2.55
N SER A 45 3.60 4.53 1.97
CA SER A 45 2.51 3.78 2.58
C SER A 45 2.27 2.48 1.82
N ILE A 46 1.79 1.46 2.49
CA ILE A 46 1.36 0.20 1.89
C ILE A 46 -0.15 0.05 2.04
N SER A 47 -0.83 -0.31 0.96
CA SER A 47 -2.25 -0.68 0.95
C SER A 47 -2.37 -2.15 0.59
N PHE A 48 -3.15 -2.92 1.35
CA PHE A 48 -3.38 -4.32 1.03
C PHE A 48 -4.69 -4.81 1.62
N TRP A 49 -5.26 -5.82 0.97
CA TRP A 49 -6.41 -6.54 1.50
C TRP A 49 -5.96 -7.81 2.19
N SER A 50 -6.58 -8.12 3.33
CA SER A 50 -6.44 -9.42 3.98
C SER A 50 -7.75 -9.79 4.67
N GLY A 51 -8.03 -11.09 4.76
CA GLY A 51 -9.13 -11.65 5.54
C GLY A 51 -8.54 -12.69 6.47
N VAL A 52 -8.28 -12.34 7.72
CA VAL A 52 -7.62 -13.25 8.67
C VAL A 52 -8.66 -14.10 9.37
N ILE A 53 -8.48 -15.42 9.30
CA ILE A 53 -9.34 -16.43 9.95
C ILE A 53 -8.43 -17.44 10.68
N ALA A 54 -7.43 -16.94 11.42
CA ALA A 54 -6.51 -17.77 12.17
C ALA A 54 -6.53 -17.38 13.65
N SER A 55 -6.62 -18.37 14.54
CA SER A 55 -6.77 -18.16 15.99
C SER A 55 -5.51 -17.64 16.67
N ASP A 56 -4.37 -17.88 16.04
CA ASP A 56 -3.01 -17.54 16.46
C ASP A 56 -2.45 -16.32 15.71
N PHE A 57 -3.26 -15.60 14.93
CA PHE A 57 -2.82 -14.39 14.22
C PHE A 57 -2.39 -13.28 15.17
N ALA A 58 -1.17 -12.78 14.95
CA ALA A 58 -0.57 -11.73 15.77
C ALA A 58 -0.44 -10.39 15.02
N GLY A 59 -0.28 -10.38 13.69
CA GLY A 59 -0.21 -9.14 12.93
C GLY A 59 0.39 -9.26 11.54
N PHE A 60 0.89 -8.14 11.02
CA PHE A 60 1.58 -8.09 9.73
C PHE A 60 3.00 -7.56 9.90
N ASN A 61 3.97 -8.13 9.20
CA ASN A 61 5.28 -7.53 9.06
C ASN A 61 5.35 -6.73 7.78
N ILE A 62 6.13 -5.66 7.83
CA ILE A 62 6.41 -4.81 6.70
C ILE A 62 7.92 -4.83 6.48
N TYR A 63 8.32 -5.00 5.23
CA TYR A 63 9.70 -4.98 4.78
C TYR A 63 9.87 -3.79 3.86
N ALA A 64 10.95 -3.02 4.01
CA ALA A 64 11.35 -2.04 3.02
C ALA A 64 12.88 -2.00 2.90
N GLY A 65 13.36 -1.76 1.69
CA GLY A 65 14.78 -1.81 1.38
C GLY A 65 15.08 -1.29 -0.02
N THR A 66 16.33 -0.97 -0.29
CA THR A 66 16.80 -0.70 -1.67
C THR A 66 17.14 -2.01 -2.42
N SER A 67 17.12 -3.14 -1.73
CA SER A 67 17.22 -4.49 -2.30
C SER A 67 15.82 -5.11 -2.41
N PRO A 68 15.50 -5.82 -3.50
CA PRO A 68 14.24 -6.58 -3.62
C PRO A 68 14.27 -7.89 -2.82
N ASN A 69 15.43 -8.28 -2.28
CA ASN A 69 15.57 -9.51 -1.51
C ASN A 69 15.52 -9.20 -0.01
N PHE A 70 14.56 -9.83 0.68
CA PHE A 70 14.37 -9.74 2.13
C PHE A 70 14.55 -11.10 2.78
N THR A 71 15.31 -11.16 3.86
CA THR A 71 15.39 -12.31 4.77
C THR A 71 14.30 -12.18 5.82
N GLN A 72 13.37 -13.15 5.86
CA GLN A 72 12.31 -13.21 6.86
C GLN A 72 12.76 -14.02 8.08
N PRO A 73 12.44 -13.59 9.32
CA PRO A 73 11.80 -12.32 9.68
C PRO A 73 12.79 -11.15 9.85
N ASP A 74 14.09 -11.40 9.71
CA ASP A 74 15.17 -10.50 10.16
C ASP A 74 15.14 -9.10 9.55
N ASN A 75 14.60 -8.94 8.33
CA ASN A 75 14.50 -7.65 7.66
C ASN A 75 13.19 -6.91 7.91
N ALA A 76 12.28 -7.45 8.73
CA ALA A 76 11.04 -6.78 9.05
C ALA A 76 11.31 -5.48 9.84
N ILE A 77 10.64 -4.40 9.43
CA ILE A 77 10.73 -3.10 10.05
C ILE A 77 10.05 -3.16 11.41
N LYS A 78 10.75 -2.67 12.43
CA LYS A 78 10.30 -2.66 13.81
C LYS A 78 9.74 -1.30 14.20
N ASN A 79 8.75 -1.31 15.09
CA ASN A 79 8.25 -0.11 15.74
C ASN A 79 9.31 0.49 16.69
N SER A 80 9.03 1.64 17.29
CA SER A 80 9.99 2.36 18.14
C SER A 80 10.38 1.58 19.40
N SER A 81 9.57 0.61 19.81
CA SER A 81 9.84 -0.31 20.92
C SER A 81 10.61 -1.56 20.48
N GLY A 82 11.02 -1.66 19.21
CA GLY A 82 11.70 -2.84 18.66
C GLY A 82 10.79 -4.05 18.41
N ALA A 83 9.47 -3.87 18.52
CA ALA A 83 8.49 -4.93 18.23
C ALA A 83 7.98 -4.82 16.79
N TYR A 84 7.50 -5.94 16.24
CA TYR A 84 6.86 -5.92 14.92
C TYR A 84 5.57 -5.09 14.95
N PRO A 85 5.20 -4.40 13.86
CA PRO A 85 3.99 -3.59 13.81
C PRO A 85 2.74 -4.48 13.93
N THR A 86 2.31 -4.71 15.17
CA THR A 86 1.06 -5.42 15.49
C THR A 86 -0.11 -4.58 14.97
N ILE A 87 -0.75 -5.02 13.90
CA ILE A 87 -2.09 -4.54 13.55
C ILE A 87 -3.06 -5.45 14.28
N THR A 88 -3.43 -5.06 15.50
CA THR A 88 -4.45 -5.76 16.27
C THR A 88 -5.80 -5.59 15.58
N GLY A 89 -6.35 -6.68 15.07
CA GLY A 89 -7.72 -6.76 14.58
C GLY A 89 -7.86 -7.45 13.23
N SER A 90 -8.65 -8.53 13.22
CA SER A 90 -9.42 -8.94 12.05
C SER A 90 -10.46 -9.97 12.49
N ASN A 91 -11.67 -9.51 12.83
CA ASN A 91 -12.85 -10.36 12.89
C ASN A 91 -13.18 -10.83 11.47
N HIS A 92 -12.66 -11.98 11.01
CA HIS A 92 -13.08 -12.79 9.84
C HIS A 92 -13.51 -12.07 8.53
N THR A 93 -13.27 -10.77 8.39
CA THR A 93 -13.87 -9.92 7.37
C THR A 93 -12.76 -9.30 6.57
N ARG A 94 -12.84 -9.47 5.26
CA ARG A 94 -11.93 -8.87 4.29
C ARG A 94 -11.84 -7.36 4.53
N THR A 95 -10.68 -6.91 5.01
CA THR A 95 -10.42 -5.51 5.41
C THR A 95 -9.29 -4.96 4.55
N ASN A 96 -9.44 -3.71 4.09
CA ASN A 96 -8.35 -2.99 3.45
C ASN A 96 -7.54 -2.25 4.52
N PHE A 97 -6.24 -2.51 4.55
CA PHE A 97 -5.30 -1.83 5.42
C PHE A 97 -4.52 -0.81 4.60
N VAL A 98 -4.45 0.43 5.06
CA VAL A 98 -3.55 1.46 4.53
C VAL A 98 -2.67 1.96 5.66
N ARG A 99 -1.36 1.74 5.58
CA ARG A 99 -0.41 2.07 6.65
C ARG A 99 0.83 2.74 6.09
N GLU A 100 1.17 3.91 6.62
CA GLU A 100 2.50 4.50 6.42
C GLU A 100 3.54 3.60 7.08
N ILE A 101 4.66 3.35 6.40
CA ILE A 101 5.74 2.50 6.91
C ILE A 101 6.50 3.29 7.99
N PRO A 102 6.42 2.91 9.27
CA PRO A 102 7.05 3.66 10.35
C PRO A 102 8.56 3.38 10.39
N ASN A 103 9.34 4.29 10.99
CA ASN A 103 10.75 4.08 11.36
C ASN A 103 11.69 3.63 10.25
N TYR A 104 11.37 3.96 9.00
CA TYR A 104 12.26 3.75 7.86
C TYR A 104 12.51 5.09 7.17
N THR A 105 13.78 5.43 6.92
CA THR A 105 14.13 6.69 6.27
C THR A 105 14.06 6.53 4.76
N PHE A 106 13.07 7.16 4.15
CA PHE A 106 12.91 7.20 2.70
C PHE A 106 13.48 8.49 2.13
N ASN A 107 14.25 8.36 1.05
CA ASN A 107 14.74 9.49 0.29
C ASN A 107 13.96 9.60 -1.03
N ASN A 108 13.46 10.80 -1.31
CA ASN A 108 12.85 11.10 -2.60
C ASN A 108 13.77 10.76 -3.79
N GLY A 109 13.20 10.22 -4.87
CA GLY A 109 13.92 9.83 -6.08
C GLY A 109 14.75 8.54 -5.98
N THR A 110 14.74 7.87 -4.82
CA THR A 110 15.41 6.58 -4.63
C THR A 110 14.40 5.44 -4.83
N LEU A 111 14.82 4.38 -5.54
CA LEU A 111 14.02 3.17 -5.70
C LEU A 111 14.09 2.32 -4.43
N TYR A 112 12.92 2.00 -3.89
CA TYR A 112 12.75 1.05 -2.80
C TYR A 112 11.85 -0.10 -3.24
N TYR A 113 11.95 -1.20 -2.52
CA TYR A 113 11.07 -2.35 -2.60
C TYR A 113 10.37 -2.50 -1.26
N VAL A 114 9.10 -2.89 -1.30
CA VAL A 114 8.29 -3.13 -0.09
C VAL A 114 7.65 -4.50 -0.18
N ALA A 115 7.58 -5.22 0.94
CA ALA A 115 6.80 -6.44 1.07
C ALA A 115 5.98 -6.43 2.36
N VAL A 116 4.92 -7.23 2.40
CA VAL A 116 4.08 -7.40 3.58
C VAL A 116 3.70 -8.87 3.72
N THR A 117 3.68 -9.35 4.95
CA THR A 117 3.38 -10.73 5.30
C THR A 117 2.51 -10.76 6.56
N ALA A 118 1.73 -11.83 6.73
CA ALA A 118 1.02 -12.09 7.96
C ALA A 118 1.88 -12.96 8.88
N TYR A 119 1.81 -12.74 10.19
CA TYR A 119 2.44 -13.60 11.18
C TYR A 119 1.51 -13.91 12.36
N GLY A 120 1.77 -15.05 12.98
CA GLY A 120 1.08 -15.54 14.17
C GLY A 120 2.05 -16.02 15.24
N THR A 121 1.51 -16.25 16.43
CA THR A 121 2.20 -16.80 17.60
C THR A 121 1.41 -17.99 18.11
N ASN A 122 1.97 -19.19 18.03
CA ASN A 122 1.31 -20.39 18.51
C ASN A 122 1.74 -20.72 19.94
N ASP A 123 0.83 -20.53 20.89
CA ASP A 123 1.06 -20.77 22.32
C ASP A 123 1.04 -22.27 22.69
N LEU A 124 0.54 -23.15 21.81
CA LEU A 124 0.48 -24.61 22.04
C LEU A 124 1.81 -25.31 21.73
N VAL A 125 2.74 -24.62 21.06
CA VAL A 125 4.06 -25.15 20.69
C VAL A 125 5.12 -24.08 20.94
N ASP A 126 5.54 -23.91 22.20
CA ASP A 126 6.63 -23.04 22.67
C ASP A 126 6.94 -21.84 21.74
N ASN A 127 6.07 -20.80 21.78
CA ASN A 127 6.29 -19.49 21.14
C ASN A 127 6.85 -19.53 19.71
N LYS A 128 6.42 -20.50 18.89
CA LYS A 128 6.91 -20.56 17.52
C LYS A 128 6.25 -19.43 16.72
N TYR A 129 7.07 -18.48 16.31
CA TYR A 129 6.72 -17.44 15.36
C TYR A 129 6.46 -18.09 13.99
N ILE A 130 5.27 -17.88 13.44
CA ILE A 130 4.84 -18.41 12.13
C ILE A 130 4.59 -17.22 11.22
N GLU A 131 5.18 -17.21 10.03
CA GLU A 131 5.02 -16.11 9.08
C GLU A 131 4.78 -16.63 7.67
N THR A 132 3.89 -15.97 6.92
CA THR A 132 3.67 -16.26 5.51
C THR A 132 4.89 -15.90 4.66
N THR A 133 5.21 -16.72 3.67
CA THR A 133 6.29 -16.44 2.70
C THR A 133 6.06 -15.13 1.93
N ILE A 134 7.12 -14.34 1.73
CA ILE A 134 7.09 -13.24 0.76
C ILE A 134 6.97 -13.82 -0.65
N ASN A 135 5.81 -13.61 -1.29
CA ASN A 135 5.56 -14.05 -2.66
C ASN A 135 5.84 -12.95 -3.71
N ALA A 136 5.91 -11.69 -3.29
CA ALA A 136 6.16 -10.55 -4.18
C ALA A 136 6.79 -9.38 -3.40
N THR A 137 7.63 -8.63 -4.10
CA THR A 137 8.15 -7.33 -3.63
C THR A 137 7.74 -6.23 -4.60
N TYR A 138 7.27 -5.13 -4.03
CA TYR A 138 6.62 -4.05 -4.77
C TYR A 138 7.56 -2.85 -4.86
N PRO A 139 8.02 -2.48 -6.05
CA PRO A 139 8.87 -1.31 -6.23
C PRO A 139 8.10 -0.01 -6.02
N VAL A 140 8.77 1.01 -5.49
CA VAL A 140 8.21 2.33 -5.22
C VAL A 140 9.31 3.39 -5.15
N ILE A 141 9.02 4.58 -5.66
CA ILE A 141 9.93 5.74 -5.57
C ILE A 141 9.20 6.87 -4.82
N PRO A 142 9.58 7.18 -3.57
CA PRO A 142 9.14 8.38 -2.87
C PRO A 142 9.47 9.63 -3.68
N ARG A 143 8.64 10.67 -3.57
CA ARG A 143 8.79 11.87 -4.38
C ARG A 143 8.28 13.10 -3.65
N PRO A 144 8.83 14.29 -3.92
CA PRO A 144 8.33 15.52 -3.34
C PRO A 144 6.84 15.72 -3.66
N GLU A 145 6.08 16.05 -2.63
CA GLU A 145 4.66 16.40 -2.73
C GLU A 145 4.41 17.72 -2.02
N GLY A 146 3.32 18.39 -2.40
CA GLY A 146 2.92 19.62 -1.74
C GLY A 146 1.55 20.10 -2.19
N THR A 147 1.19 21.29 -1.75
CA THR A 147 -0.02 22.00 -2.17
C THR A 147 0.35 23.33 -2.80
N GLY A 148 -0.57 23.89 -3.57
CA GLY A 148 -0.49 25.26 -4.07
C GLY A 148 -1.86 25.94 -4.00
N ASN A 149 -1.84 27.26 -3.78
CA ASN A 149 -3.04 28.08 -3.64
C ASN A 149 -3.07 29.28 -4.61
N ASP A 150 -2.11 29.34 -5.54
CA ASP A 150 -1.83 30.52 -6.39
C ASP A 150 -2.32 30.34 -7.83
N ALA A 151 -3.46 29.66 -8.00
CA ALA A 151 -4.09 29.61 -9.33
C ALA A 151 -4.35 31.04 -9.85
N PRO A 152 -4.19 31.30 -11.16
CA PRO A 152 -4.28 30.32 -12.23
C PRO A 152 -3.00 29.55 -12.51
N ALA A 153 -1.83 29.91 -11.95
CA ALA A 153 -0.59 29.18 -12.21
C ALA A 153 -0.53 27.87 -11.42
N LEU A 154 -0.13 26.79 -12.10
CA LEU A 154 0.11 25.48 -11.52
C LEU A 154 1.62 25.27 -11.43
N SER A 155 2.12 25.21 -10.20
CA SER A 155 3.53 24.94 -9.92
C SER A 155 3.73 23.65 -9.12
N ALA A 156 4.76 22.88 -9.46
CA ALA A 156 5.18 21.69 -8.73
C ALA A 156 6.69 21.74 -8.47
N ASN A 157 7.10 21.63 -7.20
CA ASN A 157 8.50 21.71 -6.77
C ASN A 157 9.25 22.92 -7.38
N GLY A 158 8.63 24.10 -7.34
CA GLY A 158 9.20 25.35 -7.88
C GLY A 158 9.13 25.53 -9.40
N ASN A 159 8.65 24.54 -10.16
CA ASN A 159 8.49 24.64 -11.61
C ASN A 159 7.07 25.05 -11.96
N ASN A 160 6.88 26.06 -12.80
CA ASN A 160 5.58 26.35 -13.41
C ASN A 160 5.30 25.32 -14.51
N VAL A 161 4.30 24.47 -14.29
CA VAL A 161 3.96 23.36 -15.19
C VAL A 161 2.79 23.68 -16.11
N GLY A 162 1.98 24.69 -15.77
CA GLY A 162 0.80 25.05 -16.54
C GLY A 162 -0.10 26.07 -15.86
N ASN A 163 -1.27 26.28 -16.45
CA ASN A 163 -2.25 27.25 -16.00
C ASN A 163 -3.67 26.68 -16.07
N ILE A 164 -4.52 27.09 -15.12
CA ILE A 164 -5.96 26.90 -15.17
C ILE A 164 -6.58 28.10 -15.91
N ASP A 165 -7.34 27.82 -16.95
CA ASP A 165 -8.31 28.74 -17.55
C ASP A 165 -9.72 28.24 -17.26
N ALA A 166 -10.22 28.57 -16.07
CA ALA A 166 -11.54 28.10 -15.62
C ALA A 166 -12.68 28.69 -16.46
N ALA A 167 -12.51 29.91 -17.00
CA ALA A 167 -13.50 30.56 -17.84
C ALA A 167 -13.57 29.93 -19.24
N GLY A 168 -12.42 29.59 -19.81
CA GLY A 168 -12.30 28.83 -21.06
C GLY A 168 -12.53 27.33 -20.91
N GLY A 169 -12.62 26.82 -19.67
CA GLY A 169 -12.83 25.40 -19.37
C GLY A 169 -11.63 24.51 -19.66
N LYS A 170 -10.40 25.05 -19.54
CA LYS A 170 -9.17 24.38 -19.96
C LYS A 170 -8.05 24.43 -18.92
N VAL A 171 -7.13 23.48 -19.03
CA VAL A 171 -5.82 23.49 -18.39
C VAL A 171 -4.78 23.46 -19.49
N THR A 172 -3.88 24.43 -19.50
CA THR A 172 -2.82 24.56 -20.51
C THR A 172 -1.46 24.32 -19.87
N PRO A 173 -0.57 23.53 -20.48
CA PRO A 173 0.79 23.36 -20.00
C PRO A 173 1.64 24.61 -20.30
N SER A 174 2.63 24.86 -19.44
CA SER A 174 3.64 25.89 -19.67
C SER A 174 4.55 25.51 -20.84
N SER A 175 5.33 26.46 -21.36
CA SER A 175 6.27 26.19 -22.46
C SER A 175 7.21 25.02 -22.15
N GLY A 176 7.34 24.08 -23.08
CA GLY A 176 8.14 22.85 -22.92
C GLY A 176 7.45 21.74 -22.13
N TRP A 177 6.28 21.99 -21.55
CA TRP A 177 5.44 20.98 -20.93
C TRP A 177 4.31 20.52 -21.88
N LYS A 178 3.84 19.30 -21.67
CA LYS A 178 2.59 18.77 -22.24
C LYS A 178 1.70 18.26 -21.09
N VAL A 179 0.40 18.08 -21.30
CA VAL A 179 -0.56 17.70 -20.25
C VAL A 179 -1.45 16.51 -20.69
N GLN A 180 -1.83 15.67 -19.74
CA GLN A 180 -2.82 14.62 -19.92
C GLN A 180 -3.79 14.60 -18.74
N TYR A 181 -5.08 14.45 -19.03
CA TYR A 181 -6.14 14.39 -18.02
C TYR A 181 -6.58 12.95 -17.72
N PHE A 182 -6.73 12.64 -16.44
CA PHE A 182 -7.07 11.31 -15.91
C PHE A 182 -8.45 11.26 -15.23
N GLY A 183 -9.32 12.23 -15.52
CA GLY A 183 -10.67 12.24 -14.97
C GLY A 183 -10.77 12.84 -13.57
N TYR A 184 -11.99 12.81 -13.05
CA TYR A 184 -12.33 13.16 -11.68
C TYR A 184 -11.77 12.11 -10.71
N GLN A 185 -11.14 12.56 -9.62
CA GLN A 185 -10.56 11.72 -8.59
C GLN A 185 -11.01 12.16 -7.20
N THR A 186 -11.25 11.19 -6.32
CA THR A 186 -11.52 11.43 -4.87
C THR A 186 -10.28 11.20 -4.00
N ASN A 187 -9.23 10.64 -4.58
CA ASN A 187 -7.99 10.31 -3.91
C ASN A 187 -6.81 10.71 -4.80
N PHE A 188 -5.91 11.52 -4.26
CA PHE A 188 -4.69 11.92 -4.96
C PHE A 188 -3.94 10.69 -5.48
N ASN A 189 -3.87 9.61 -4.70
CA ASN A 189 -3.11 8.40 -5.01
C ASN A 189 -3.86 7.40 -5.90
N ALA A 190 -5.00 7.76 -6.49
CA ALA A 190 -5.73 6.86 -7.39
C ALA A 190 -4.95 6.46 -8.66
N VAL A 191 -4.07 7.34 -9.16
CA VAL A 191 -3.15 7.06 -10.26
C VAL A 191 -1.72 7.02 -9.72
N VAL A 192 -1.16 5.82 -9.59
CA VAL A 192 0.17 5.62 -8.99
C VAL A 192 1.27 5.52 -10.06
N ILE A 193 0.94 4.99 -11.24
CA ILE A 193 1.87 4.67 -12.31
C ILE A 193 1.57 5.55 -13.54
N VAL A 194 2.56 6.28 -14.02
CA VAL A 194 2.54 6.93 -15.34
C VAL A 194 3.67 6.34 -16.15
N THR A 195 3.39 5.19 -16.77
CA THR A 195 4.38 4.34 -17.44
C THR A 195 4.85 4.85 -18.80
N ASN A 196 4.20 5.85 -19.38
CA ASN A 196 4.49 6.25 -20.77
C ASN A 196 4.91 7.72 -20.88
N ASN A 197 6.15 8.04 -20.49
CA ASN A 197 6.78 9.30 -20.86
C ASN A 197 7.40 9.24 -22.29
N THR A 198 7.35 8.11 -22.97
CA THR A 198 7.69 8.02 -24.40
C THR A 198 6.49 8.31 -25.29
N ASP A 199 5.29 8.41 -24.71
CA ASP A 199 4.10 8.77 -25.45
C ASP A 199 4.14 10.23 -25.87
N ASP A 200 3.82 10.45 -27.14
CA ASP A 200 3.46 11.75 -27.66
C ASP A 200 1.98 12.08 -27.41
N ALA A 201 1.20 11.17 -26.81
CA ALA A 201 -0.21 11.34 -26.43
C ALA A 201 -0.48 12.38 -25.32
N PHE A 202 0.53 13.12 -24.84
CA PHE A 202 0.26 14.29 -24.01
C PHE A 202 -0.12 15.47 -24.92
N ASP A 203 -1.22 16.11 -24.59
CA ASP A 203 -1.81 17.20 -25.34
C ASP A 203 -1.18 18.55 -24.98
N SER A 204 -1.44 19.55 -25.84
CA SER A 204 -1.13 20.96 -25.58
C SER A 204 -2.20 21.66 -24.72
N GLU A 205 -3.29 20.99 -24.41
CA GLU A 205 -4.35 21.45 -23.51
C GLU A 205 -5.18 20.27 -23.03
N ALA A 206 -5.83 20.40 -21.88
CA ALA A 206 -6.77 19.43 -21.35
C ALA A 206 -8.03 20.12 -20.84
N VAL A 207 -9.12 19.37 -20.68
CA VAL A 207 -10.36 19.89 -20.07
C VAL A 207 -10.11 20.26 -18.60
N TYR A 208 -10.60 21.42 -18.17
CA TYR A 208 -10.60 21.79 -16.75
C TYR A 208 -11.73 21.11 -16.00
N SER A 209 -11.41 20.54 -14.84
CA SER A 209 -12.38 19.95 -13.92
C SER A 209 -11.91 20.11 -12.48
N VAL A 210 -12.82 20.52 -11.60
CA VAL A 210 -12.59 20.44 -10.15
C VAL A 210 -12.54 18.96 -9.76
N ASN A 211 -11.59 18.62 -8.88
CA ASN A 211 -11.15 17.26 -8.57
C ASN A 211 -10.58 16.50 -9.77
N GLY A 212 -10.23 17.20 -10.85
CA GLY A 212 -9.53 16.61 -11.98
C GLY A 212 -8.08 16.30 -11.65
N LEU A 213 -7.61 15.12 -12.08
CA LEU A 213 -6.20 14.73 -11.98
C LEU A 213 -5.50 14.87 -13.33
N TYR A 214 -4.34 15.52 -13.32
CA TYR A 214 -3.56 15.85 -14.49
C TYR A 214 -2.13 15.36 -14.29
N ILE A 215 -1.53 14.87 -15.36
CA ILE A 215 -0.10 14.64 -15.44
C ILE A 215 0.47 15.63 -16.45
N PHE A 216 1.48 16.35 -16.03
CA PHE A 216 2.29 17.21 -16.86
C PHE A 216 3.64 16.54 -17.10
N LYS A 217 4.17 16.70 -18.32
CA LYS A 217 5.43 16.10 -18.74
C LYS A 217 6.32 17.12 -19.44
N SER A 218 7.61 17.16 -19.10
CA SER A 218 8.65 17.88 -19.84
C SER A 218 9.94 17.08 -19.86
N GLY A 219 10.31 16.53 -21.03
CA GLY A 219 11.43 15.59 -21.14
C GLY A 219 11.27 14.41 -20.16
N ASN A 220 12.24 14.25 -19.25
CA ASN A 220 12.21 13.22 -18.19
C ASN A 220 11.48 13.66 -16.90
N GLN A 221 10.89 14.84 -16.85
CA GLN A 221 10.20 15.34 -15.67
C GLN A 221 8.71 15.04 -15.76
N LEU A 222 8.10 14.65 -14.64
CA LEU A 222 6.66 14.51 -14.49
C LEU A 222 6.17 15.33 -13.29
N ALA A 223 5.04 16.01 -13.46
CA ALA A 223 4.31 16.61 -12.36
C ALA A 223 2.87 16.11 -12.37
N LYS A 224 2.44 15.54 -11.26
CA LYS A 224 1.06 15.15 -11.04
C LYS A 224 0.37 16.28 -10.30
N ILE A 225 -0.74 16.77 -10.83
CA ILE A 225 -1.54 17.84 -10.25
C ILE A 225 -2.97 17.34 -10.05
N TRP A 226 -3.50 17.46 -8.83
CA TRP A 226 -4.91 17.26 -8.55
C TRP A 226 -5.52 18.60 -8.15
N ILE A 227 -6.37 19.13 -9.03
CA ILE A 227 -7.03 20.41 -8.82
C ILE A 227 -8.17 20.18 -7.84
N LYS A 228 -8.11 20.73 -6.63
CA LYS A 228 -9.13 20.57 -5.58
C LYS A 228 -10.22 21.64 -5.68
N SER A 229 -9.87 22.81 -6.20
CA SER A 229 -10.79 23.92 -6.47
C SER A 229 -10.19 24.83 -7.53
N ALA A 230 -10.90 25.91 -7.88
CA ALA A 230 -10.39 26.92 -8.81
C ALA A 230 -9.11 27.62 -8.33
N THR A 231 -8.82 27.59 -7.02
CA THR A 231 -7.64 28.26 -6.44
C THR A 231 -6.66 27.31 -5.77
N SER A 232 -7.01 26.05 -5.53
CA SER A 232 -6.17 25.12 -4.77
C SER A 232 -5.95 23.80 -5.47
N TYR A 233 -4.74 23.26 -5.32
CA TYR A 233 -4.35 21.98 -5.87
C TYR A 233 -3.32 21.28 -4.99
N GLN A 234 -3.20 19.96 -5.18
CA GLN A 234 -2.12 19.15 -4.63
C GLN A 234 -1.22 18.69 -5.78
N TRP A 235 0.08 18.59 -5.52
CA TRP A 235 1.04 18.21 -6.51
C TRP A 235 2.02 17.16 -6.00
N ALA A 236 2.56 16.38 -6.93
CA ALA A 236 3.73 15.54 -6.73
C ALA A 236 4.66 15.70 -7.93
N TYR A 237 5.97 15.74 -7.69
CA TYR A 237 6.96 16.03 -8.71
C TYR A 237 7.99 14.93 -8.82
N GLN A 238 8.31 14.53 -10.04
CA GLN A 238 9.37 13.57 -10.33
C GLN A 238 10.36 14.21 -11.31
N ALA A 239 11.59 14.44 -10.86
CA ALA A 239 12.65 15.00 -11.70
C ALA A 239 13.11 14.01 -12.78
N ASN A 240 13.05 12.71 -12.48
CA ASN A 240 13.52 11.65 -13.36
C ASN A 240 12.49 10.51 -13.45
N ALA A 241 11.62 10.62 -14.45
CA ALA A 241 10.54 9.67 -14.73
C ALA A 241 11.06 8.35 -15.32
N SER A 242 12.27 8.30 -15.87
CA SER A 242 12.81 7.03 -16.39
C SER A 242 13.06 6.00 -15.29
N GLN A 243 13.18 6.43 -14.03
CA GLN A 243 13.27 5.53 -12.89
C GLN A 243 11.97 4.75 -12.63
N TRP A 244 10.84 5.22 -13.17
CA TRP A 244 9.55 4.55 -13.09
C TRP A 244 9.30 3.56 -14.24
N TRP A 245 10.22 3.49 -15.22
CA TRP A 245 10.06 2.57 -16.34
C TRP A 245 10.22 1.12 -15.88
N GLY A 246 9.17 0.32 -16.04
CA GLY A 246 9.17 -1.09 -15.63
C GLY A 246 8.75 -1.36 -14.19
N ILE A 247 8.23 -0.34 -13.49
CA ILE A 247 7.47 -0.44 -12.23
C ILE A 247 5.98 -0.36 -12.54
#